data_AF-A0A151TJZ3-F1
#
_entry.id   AF-A0A151TJZ3-F1
#
_cell.length_a   1.000
_cell.length_b   1.000
_cell.length_c   1.000
_cell.angle_alpha   90.00
_cell.angle_beta   90.00
_cell.angle_gamma   90.00
#
_symmetry.space_group_name_H-M   'P 1'
#
loop_
_entity.id
_entity.type
_entity.pdbx_description
1 polymer ?
#
loop_
_entity_poly.entity_id
_entity_poly.type
_entity_poly.pdbx_seq_one_letter_code
_entity_poly.pdbx_strand_id
1 'polypeptide(L)'
;MFSSKSLIHFHLTMPQVINLPPSIYFPNLKTLTLRYVIFPDTTPTQKLFSSCSSLEHLALVDCNWSKVRAVNIACSSLESVSIREWRDDDEAAKPDDENEPDVQNDAPCRITITGSSNLKTFSYDGDLINDYFLNSSAAITDGTVEVHTTTNDDLDAGHFVFKLLKALSNVEKLSITDFAVQVCMVSYSRHALIIYIDSHSLKCVILVVHITGSMRYTKFNPGFSFVQ
;
A
#
# COMPACT_ATOMS: atom_id res chain seq x y z
N MET A 1 -4.77 -23.25 19.22
CA MET A 1 -3.70 -22.23 19.34
C MET A 1 -2.69 -22.49 18.23
N PHE A 2 -2.35 -21.50 17.43
CA PHE A 2 -1.36 -21.61 16.36
C PHE A 2 -0.15 -20.77 16.73
N SER A 3 0.96 -21.42 17.07
CA SER A 3 2.11 -20.74 17.65
C SER A 3 3.42 -21.38 17.24
N SER A 4 4.46 -20.57 17.20
CA SER A 4 5.83 -21.04 16.99
C SER A 4 6.81 -20.00 17.52
N LYS A 5 7.74 -20.44 18.38
CA LYS A 5 8.83 -19.60 18.88
C LYS A 5 10.00 -19.53 17.89
N SER A 6 10.13 -20.47 16.96
CA SER A 6 11.22 -20.52 15.99
C SER A 6 10.86 -19.93 14.63
N LEU A 7 9.56 -19.64 14.39
CA LEU A 7 9.12 -19.09 13.12
C LEU A 7 9.56 -17.62 13.00
N ILE A 8 10.48 -17.38 12.06
CA ILE A 8 11.02 -16.05 11.77
C ILE A 8 10.37 -15.45 10.52
N HIS A 9 10.11 -16.30 9.52
CA HIS A 9 9.49 -15.88 8.27
C HIS A 9 8.23 -16.72 8.02
N PHE A 10 7.12 -16.05 7.74
CA PHE A 10 5.86 -16.69 7.39
C PHE A 10 5.37 -16.16 6.05
N HIS A 11 5.30 -17.06 5.08
CA HIS A 11 4.82 -16.77 3.73
C HIS A 11 3.60 -17.64 3.48
N LEU A 12 2.47 -17.01 3.18
CA LEU A 12 1.21 -17.69 2.88
C LEU A 12 0.70 -17.21 1.53
N THR A 13 0.48 -18.13 0.61
CA THR A 13 -0.22 -17.89 -0.66
C THR A 13 -1.49 -18.71 -0.61
N MET A 14 -2.66 -18.08 -0.56
CA MET A 14 -3.92 -18.79 -0.34
C MET A 14 -5.10 -18.01 -0.90
N PRO A 15 -5.58 -18.33 -2.13
CA PRO A 15 -6.72 -17.67 -2.78
C PRO A 15 -8.07 -18.14 -2.18
N GLN A 16 -8.19 -18.13 -0.86
CA GLN A 16 -9.34 -18.61 -0.09
C GLN A 16 -9.52 -17.79 1.18
N VAL A 17 -10.70 -17.87 1.79
CA VAL A 17 -10.97 -17.25 3.10
C VAL A 17 -10.08 -17.87 4.16
N ILE A 18 -9.25 -17.05 4.82
CA ILE A 18 -8.38 -17.53 5.89
C ILE A 18 -9.18 -17.84 7.15
N ASN A 19 -9.14 -19.10 7.57
CA ASN A 19 -9.66 -19.50 8.87
C ASN A 19 -8.60 -19.23 9.94
N LEU A 20 -8.70 -18.07 10.59
CA LEU A 20 -7.76 -17.65 11.62
C LEU A 20 -8.08 -18.35 12.95
N PRO A 21 -7.10 -19.07 13.54
CA PRO A 21 -7.32 -19.74 14.81
C PRO A 21 -7.56 -18.70 15.94
N PRO A 22 -8.28 -19.06 17.02
CA PRO A 22 -8.63 -18.11 18.07
C PRO A 22 -7.44 -17.48 18.79
N SER A 23 -6.24 -18.05 18.67
CA SER A 23 -5.01 -17.51 19.26
C SER A 23 -3.85 -17.81 18.32
N ILE A 24 -3.12 -16.74 17.97
CA ILE A 24 -1.91 -16.73 17.15
C ILE A 24 -0.78 -16.18 18.03
N TYR A 25 0.39 -16.83 18.02
CA TYR A 25 1.53 -16.35 18.79
C TYR A 25 2.86 -16.69 18.11
N PHE A 26 3.47 -15.68 17.49
CA PHE A 26 4.76 -15.78 16.81
C PHE A 26 5.73 -14.70 17.32
N PRO A 27 6.31 -14.88 18.53
CA PRO A 27 7.08 -13.83 19.19
C PRO A 27 8.35 -13.41 18.45
N ASN A 28 8.84 -14.24 17.53
CA ASN A 28 10.07 -13.99 16.77
C ASN A 28 9.81 -13.80 15.26
N LEU A 29 8.55 -13.63 14.85
CA LEU A 29 8.21 -13.42 13.45
C LEU A 29 8.67 -12.03 13.01
N LYS A 30 9.65 -12.01 12.11
CA LYS A 30 10.22 -10.79 11.52
C LYS A 30 9.64 -10.49 10.14
N THR A 31 9.23 -11.52 9.39
CA THR A 31 8.69 -11.34 8.03
C THR A 31 7.34 -12.01 7.89
N LEU A 32 6.34 -11.26 7.43
CA LEU A 32 5.02 -11.76 7.07
C LEU A 32 4.74 -11.39 5.62
N THR A 33 4.53 -12.40 4.78
CA THR A 33 4.05 -12.21 3.40
C THR A 33 2.74 -12.95 3.22
N LEU A 34 1.69 -12.22 2.85
CA LEU A 34 0.38 -12.78 2.53
C LEU A 34 0.08 -12.50 1.05
N ARG A 35 -0.24 -13.54 0.28
CA ARG A 35 -0.61 -13.45 -1.13
C ARG A 35 -1.98 -14.07 -1.39
N TYR A 36 -2.85 -13.36 -2.11
CA TYR A 36 -4.22 -13.79 -2.48
C TYR A 36 -5.15 -14.09 -1.31
N VAL A 37 -4.77 -13.75 -0.08
CA VAL A 37 -5.53 -14.10 1.13
C VAL A 37 -6.84 -13.33 1.15
N ILE A 38 -7.96 -14.03 1.34
CA ILE A 38 -9.27 -13.41 1.56
C ILE A 38 -9.50 -13.31 3.06
N PHE A 39 -9.63 -12.09 3.58
CA PHE A 39 -9.84 -11.85 4.99
C PHE A 39 -11.31 -12.03 5.39
N PRO A 40 -11.63 -12.79 6.46
CA PRO A 40 -13.00 -13.20 6.76
C PRO A 40 -13.88 -12.07 7.34
N ASP A 41 -13.30 -11.23 8.21
CA ASP A 41 -13.95 -10.07 8.84
C ASP A 41 -12.88 -9.21 9.55
N THR A 42 -13.26 -7.99 9.93
CA THR A 42 -12.46 -7.01 10.69
C THR A 42 -11.87 -7.57 11.98
N THR A 43 -12.66 -8.19 12.85
CA THR A 43 -12.19 -8.64 14.17
C THR A 43 -11.07 -9.69 14.11
N PRO A 44 -11.24 -10.83 13.41
CA PRO A 44 -10.17 -11.83 13.31
C PRO A 44 -8.95 -11.29 12.55
N THR A 45 -9.14 -10.45 11.53
CA THR A 45 -8.05 -9.84 10.77
C THR A 45 -7.23 -8.88 11.63
N GLN A 46 -7.87 -8.03 12.42
CA GLN A 46 -7.19 -7.15 13.38
C GLN A 46 -6.37 -7.95 14.39
N LYS A 47 -6.88 -9.11 14.82
CA LYS A 47 -6.18 -10.01 15.76
C LYS A 47 -4.92 -10.64 15.15
N LEU A 48 -4.93 -10.97 13.87
CA LEU A 48 -3.75 -11.48 13.16
C LEU A 48 -2.59 -10.48 13.24
N PHE A 49 -2.85 -9.22 12.88
CA PHE A 49 -1.81 -8.18 12.86
C PHE A 49 -1.36 -7.76 14.27
N SER A 50 -2.26 -7.72 15.25
CA SER A 50 -1.88 -7.42 16.65
C SER A 50 -1.06 -8.54 17.32
N SER A 51 -1.09 -9.77 16.78
CA SER A 51 -0.35 -10.91 17.31
C SER A 51 1.11 -10.99 16.81
N CYS A 52 1.51 -10.13 15.88
CA CYS A 52 2.84 -10.11 15.25
C CYS A 52 3.69 -8.94 15.78
N SER A 53 3.96 -8.91 17.08
CA SER A 53 4.60 -7.76 17.75
C SER A 53 6.04 -7.46 17.28
N SER A 54 6.77 -8.46 16.80
CA SER A 54 8.18 -8.35 16.40
C SER A 54 8.36 -8.22 14.88
N LEU A 55 7.28 -7.90 14.16
CA LEU A 55 7.27 -7.85 12.71
C LEU A 55 8.11 -6.69 12.20
N GLU A 56 9.09 -6.99 11.34
CA GLU A 56 10.02 -6.03 10.72
C GLU A 56 9.64 -5.78 9.24
N HIS A 57 9.13 -6.80 8.54
CA HIS A 57 8.80 -6.73 7.12
C HIS A 57 7.40 -7.29 6.86
N LEU A 58 6.54 -6.49 6.26
CA LEU A 58 5.20 -6.88 5.83
C LEU A 58 5.05 -6.74 4.32
N ALA A 59 4.59 -7.81 3.67
CA ALA A 59 4.15 -7.81 2.29
C ALA A 59 2.70 -8.29 2.19
N LEU A 60 1.84 -7.47 1.58
CA LEU A 60 0.44 -7.77 1.29
C LEU A 60 0.28 -7.75 -0.23
N VAL A 61 -0.13 -8.86 -0.82
CA VAL A 61 -0.07 -9.04 -2.27
C VAL A 61 -1.39 -9.63 -2.78
N ASP A 62 -2.17 -8.83 -3.50
CA ASP A 62 -3.49 -9.17 -4.03
C ASP A 62 -4.42 -9.78 -2.95
N CYS A 63 -4.33 -9.29 -1.72
CA CYS A 63 -5.23 -9.73 -0.65
C CYS A 63 -6.63 -9.11 -0.83
N ASN A 64 -7.67 -9.89 -0.55
CA ASN A 64 -9.05 -9.45 -0.65
C ASN A 64 -9.56 -8.97 0.71
N TRP A 65 -9.97 -7.70 0.76
CA TRP A 65 -10.45 -7.01 1.95
C TRP A 65 -11.96 -6.71 1.92
N SER A 66 -12.71 -7.26 0.97
CA SER A 66 -14.15 -6.96 0.75
C SER A 66 -15.04 -7.18 1.99
N LYS A 67 -14.65 -8.08 2.89
CA LYS A 67 -15.36 -8.37 4.16
C LYS A 67 -14.77 -7.61 5.37
N VAL A 68 -13.76 -6.76 5.17
CA VAL A 68 -13.06 -6.00 6.20
C VAL A 68 -13.35 -4.51 6.05
N ARG A 69 -13.79 -3.85 7.13
CA ARG A 69 -14.07 -2.40 7.08
C ARG A 69 -12.82 -1.57 7.35
N ALA A 70 -12.04 -1.98 8.36
CA ALA A 70 -10.83 -1.29 8.73
C ALA A 70 -9.87 -2.21 9.47
N VAL A 71 -8.57 -1.96 9.33
CA VAL A 71 -7.54 -2.65 10.09
C VAL A 71 -6.42 -1.68 10.46
N ASN A 72 -5.89 -1.82 11.66
CA ASN A 72 -4.70 -1.10 12.11
C ASN A 72 -3.52 -2.06 12.25
N ILE A 73 -2.45 -1.77 11.53
CA ILE A 73 -1.18 -2.50 11.58
C ILE A 73 -0.23 -1.66 12.45
N ALA A 74 -0.12 -2.06 13.71
CA ALA A 74 0.63 -1.35 14.74
C ALA A 74 1.78 -2.21 15.28
N CYS A 75 2.86 -2.32 14.51
CA CYS A 75 4.06 -3.07 14.87
C CYS A 75 5.21 -2.07 15.07
N SER A 76 5.72 -1.92 16.28
CA SER A 76 6.78 -0.93 16.59
C SER A 76 8.14 -1.27 15.96
N SER A 77 8.36 -2.54 15.62
CA SER A 77 9.55 -3.03 14.93
C SER A 77 9.47 -2.92 13.41
N LEU A 78 8.37 -2.45 12.84
CA LEU A 78 8.14 -2.52 11.39
C LEU A 78 9.09 -1.60 10.63
N GLU A 79 9.97 -2.17 9.81
CA GLU A 79 10.96 -1.44 9.02
C GLU A 79 10.53 -1.24 7.57
N SER A 80 9.74 -2.17 7.03
CA SER A 80 9.32 -2.16 5.63
C SER A 80 7.90 -2.65 5.44
N VAL A 81 7.14 -1.93 4.62
CA VAL A 81 5.81 -2.33 4.14
C VAL A 81 5.80 -2.29 2.62
N SER A 82 5.33 -3.39 2.02
CA SER A 82 5.06 -3.51 0.59
C SER A 82 3.63 -3.96 0.38
N ILE A 83 2.93 -3.25 -0.50
CA ILE A 83 1.53 -3.47 -0.82
C ILE A 83 1.42 -3.58 -2.32
N ARG A 84 0.90 -4.70 -2.80
CA ARG A 84 0.49 -4.88 -4.19
C ARG A 84 -0.98 -5.26 -4.25
N GLU A 85 -1.78 -4.57 -5.05
CA GLU A 85 -3.21 -4.88 -5.22
C GLU A 85 -3.69 -4.60 -6.65
N TRP A 86 -3.99 -5.65 -7.40
CA TRP A 86 -4.58 -5.53 -8.74
C TRP A 86 -6.03 -6.01 -8.72
N ARG A 87 -6.89 -5.36 -9.51
CA ARG A 87 -8.24 -5.86 -9.78
C ARG A 87 -8.11 -7.10 -10.64
N ASP A 88 -8.90 -8.12 -10.33
CA ASP A 88 -9.03 -9.25 -11.23
C ASP A 88 -9.86 -8.77 -12.44
N ASP A 89 -9.25 -8.68 -13.62
CA ASP A 89 -9.94 -8.33 -14.89
C ASP A 89 -11.06 -9.34 -15.26
N ASP A 90 -11.13 -10.47 -14.54
CA ASP A 90 -12.06 -11.58 -14.73
C ASP A 90 -13.41 -11.41 -14.00
N GLU A 91 -13.80 -10.19 -13.59
CA GLU A 91 -15.19 -9.92 -13.13
C GLU A 91 -16.24 -10.11 -14.25
N ALA A 92 -15.83 -10.49 -15.46
CA ALA A 92 -16.70 -11.15 -16.42
C ALA A 92 -16.98 -12.60 -16.00
N ALA A 93 -18.04 -12.76 -15.19
CA ALA A 93 -18.70 -14.01 -14.77
C ALA A 93 -18.24 -14.63 -13.44
N LYS A 94 -18.82 -14.13 -12.33
CA LYS A 94 -19.24 -15.05 -11.27
C LYS A 94 -20.68 -15.48 -11.56
N PRO A 95 -20.99 -16.79 -11.52
CA PRO A 95 -22.35 -17.27 -11.67
C PRO A 95 -23.18 -16.77 -10.49
N ASP A 96 -24.40 -16.37 -10.79
CA ASP A 96 -25.44 -15.92 -9.87
C ASP A 96 -25.73 -17.02 -8.82
N ASP A 97 -24.99 -17.05 -7.71
CA ASP A 97 -25.35 -17.87 -6.55
C ASP A 97 -26.14 -16.98 -5.58
N GLU A 98 -27.46 -16.95 -5.81
CA GLU A 98 -28.46 -16.10 -5.15
C GLU A 98 -28.61 -16.34 -3.62
N ASN A 99 -27.72 -17.12 -2.99
CA ASN A 99 -27.84 -17.57 -1.60
C ASN A 99 -26.75 -17.07 -0.63
N GLU A 100 -25.75 -16.29 -1.07
CA GLU A 100 -24.89 -15.57 -0.11
C GLU A 100 -25.57 -14.25 0.28
N PRO A 101 -25.85 -14.01 1.58
CA PRO A 101 -26.34 -12.70 2.00
C PRO A 101 -25.30 -11.65 1.62
N ASP A 102 -25.77 -10.71 0.81
CA ASP A 102 -25.05 -9.61 0.21
C ASP A 102 -24.49 -8.67 1.29
N VAL A 103 -23.36 -9.06 1.88
CA VAL A 103 -22.55 -8.20 2.74
C VAL A 103 -21.22 -7.96 2.03
N GLN A 104 -21.28 -7.64 0.74
CA GLN A 104 -20.18 -6.93 0.11
C GLN A 104 -20.17 -5.51 0.71
N ASN A 105 -19.06 -5.18 1.34
CA ASN A 105 -18.83 -3.80 1.75
C ASN A 105 -18.46 -3.03 0.47
N ASP A 106 -19.40 -2.27 -0.10
CA ASP A 106 -19.15 -1.42 -1.27
C ASP A 106 -18.07 -0.37 -1.01
N ALA A 107 -17.76 -0.10 0.26
CA ALA A 107 -16.73 0.85 0.65
C ALA A 107 -15.33 0.20 0.70
N PRO A 108 -14.28 0.91 0.25
CA PRO A 108 -12.90 0.43 0.35
C PRO A 108 -12.52 0.16 1.81
N CYS A 109 -11.74 -0.90 2.05
CA CYS A 109 -11.21 -1.17 3.39
C CYS A 109 -10.23 -0.08 3.78
N ARG A 110 -10.29 0.37 5.05
CA ARG A 110 -9.32 1.32 5.61
C ARG A 110 -8.16 0.59 6.29
N ILE A 111 -6.99 0.59 5.66
CA ILE A 111 -5.75 0.07 6.23
C ILE A 111 -4.96 1.25 6.82
N THR A 112 -4.78 1.23 8.14
CA THR A 112 -3.96 2.21 8.85
C THR A 112 -2.65 1.55 9.30
N ILE A 113 -1.52 2.17 8.99
CA ILE A 113 -0.19 1.74 9.42
C ILE A 113 0.30 2.77 10.44
N THR A 114 0.48 2.34 11.69
CA THR A 114 0.83 3.20 12.82
C THR A 114 1.99 2.65 13.62
N GLY A 115 2.63 3.54 14.40
CA GLY A 115 3.37 3.15 15.60
C GLY A 115 4.78 2.63 15.34
N SER A 116 5.29 2.70 14.11
CA SER A 116 6.70 2.41 13.84
C SER A 116 7.49 3.69 13.64
N SER A 117 8.41 3.96 14.58
CA SER A 117 9.47 4.94 14.39
C SER A 117 10.61 4.42 13.52
N ASN A 118 10.56 3.14 13.12
CA ASN A 118 11.61 2.44 12.38
C ASN A 118 11.23 2.17 10.92
N LEU A 119 10.04 2.57 10.48
CA LEU A 119 9.54 2.33 9.13
C LEU A 119 10.33 3.16 8.11
N LYS A 120 11.32 2.53 7.47
CA LYS A 120 12.25 3.16 6.51
C LYS A 120 11.74 3.09 5.08
N THR A 121 11.01 2.02 4.75
CA THR A 121 10.60 1.74 3.37
C THR A 121 9.11 1.51 3.27
N PHE A 122 8.48 2.21 2.32
CA PHE A 122 7.09 2.00 1.95
C PHE A 122 6.96 1.88 0.43
N SER A 123 6.25 0.85 -0.02
CA SER A 123 5.96 0.63 -1.43
C SER A 123 4.48 0.28 -1.61
N TYR A 124 3.84 1.01 -2.53
CA TYR A 124 2.51 0.74 -3.04
C TYR A 124 2.59 0.51 -4.55
N ASP A 125 1.92 -0.53 -5.02
CA ASP A 125 1.77 -0.93 -6.43
C ASP A 125 0.34 -1.43 -6.66
N GLY A 126 -0.55 -0.65 -7.29
CA GLY A 126 -1.90 -1.15 -7.51
C GLY A 126 -2.98 -0.23 -8.07
N ASP A 127 -4.20 -0.77 -8.02
CA ASP A 127 -5.43 -0.25 -8.64
C ASP A 127 -6.35 0.48 -7.66
N LEU A 128 -5.79 1.02 -6.57
CA LEU A 128 -6.48 1.93 -5.65
C LEU A 128 -7.71 1.29 -4.99
N ILE A 129 -7.65 -0.02 -4.72
CA ILE A 129 -8.80 -0.81 -4.26
C ILE A 129 -9.14 -0.47 -2.81
N ASN A 130 -8.11 -0.19 -2.01
CA ASN A 130 -8.27 0.07 -0.58
C ASN A 130 -7.66 1.41 -0.17
N ASP A 131 -8.06 1.87 1.00
CA ASP A 131 -7.63 3.14 1.57
C ASP A 131 -6.45 2.94 2.52
N TYR A 132 -5.31 3.59 2.22
CA TYR A 132 -4.11 3.48 3.04
C TYR A 132 -3.78 4.78 3.78
N PHE A 133 -3.54 4.66 5.09
CA PHE A 133 -3.17 5.76 5.98
C PHE A 133 -1.84 5.47 6.67
N LEU A 134 -0.85 6.34 6.45
CA LEU A 134 0.48 6.24 7.04
C LEU A 134 0.64 7.29 8.15
N ASN A 135 0.40 6.90 9.40
CA ASN A 135 0.40 7.83 10.53
C ASN A 135 1.78 7.97 11.21
N SER A 136 2.79 7.25 10.73
CA SER A 136 4.17 7.28 11.27
C SER A 136 5.19 7.35 10.13
N SER A 137 4.96 8.27 9.20
CA SER A 137 5.74 8.37 7.96
C SER A 137 7.05 9.16 8.08
N ALA A 138 7.29 9.82 9.21
CA ALA A 138 8.48 10.66 9.42
C ALA A 138 9.82 9.89 9.31
N ALA A 139 9.80 8.58 9.54
CA ALA A 139 10.98 7.73 9.46
C ALA A 139 11.24 7.16 8.04
N ILE A 140 10.30 7.34 7.11
CA ILE A 140 10.39 6.73 5.77
C ILE A 140 11.43 7.51 4.95
N THR A 141 12.46 6.82 4.49
CA THR A 141 13.52 7.37 3.62
C THR A 141 13.37 6.96 2.17
N ASP A 142 12.72 5.82 1.91
CA ASP A 142 12.55 5.26 0.58
C ASP A 142 11.06 4.95 0.34
N GLY A 143 10.44 5.74 -0.54
CA GLY A 143 9.02 5.63 -0.90
C GLY A 143 8.83 5.20 -2.35
N THR A 144 7.82 4.38 -2.63
CA THR A 144 7.40 4.01 -3.99
C THR A 144 5.88 4.06 -4.10
N VAL A 145 5.36 4.74 -5.11
CA VAL A 145 3.92 4.82 -5.42
C VAL A 145 3.71 4.54 -6.91
N GLU A 146 3.34 3.30 -7.21
CA GLU A 146 3.00 2.84 -8.55
C GLU A 146 1.49 2.63 -8.61
N VAL A 147 0.83 3.37 -9.49
CA VAL A 147 -0.62 3.31 -9.67
C VAL A 147 -0.86 2.92 -11.12
N HIS A 148 -1.72 1.93 -11.32
CA HIS A 148 -2.10 1.48 -12.65
C HIS A 148 -3.51 1.99 -12.98
N THR A 149 -3.79 2.02 -14.27
CA THR A 149 -4.99 2.63 -14.84
C THR A 149 -6.26 2.01 -14.27
N THR A 150 -7.00 2.77 -13.47
CA THR A 150 -8.36 2.40 -13.07
C THR A 150 -9.38 2.99 -14.03
N THR A 151 -10.50 2.30 -14.16
CA THR A 151 -11.69 2.75 -14.86
C THR A 151 -12.13 4.16 -14.42
N ASN A 152 -12.19 5.10 -15.37
CA ASN A 152 -13.02 6.32 -15.45
C ASN A 152 -12.96 7.44 -14.38
N ASP A 153 -12.20 7.38 -13.28
CA ASP A 153 -12.09 8.52 -12.34
C ASP A 153 -10.65 8.94 -11.98
N ASP A 154 -10.05 9.76 -12.85
CA ASP A 154 -8.74 10.39 -12.65
C ASP A 154 -8.69 11.29 -11.39
N LEU A 155 -9.84 11.79 -10.91
CA LEU A 155 -9.90 12.65 -9.72
C LEU A 155 -9.68 11.83 -8.45
N ASP A 156 -10.36 10.70 -8.33
CA ASP A 156 -10.19 9.79 -7.19
C ASP A 156 -8.76 9.22 -7.14
N ALA A 157 -8.23 8.84 -8.30
CA ALA A 157 -6.84 8.39 -8.43
C ALA A 157 -5.85 9.48 -7.98
N GLY A 158 -6.05 10.73 -8.42
CA GLY A 158 -5.17 11.83 -8.03
C GLY A 158 -5.29 12.22 -6.56
N HIS A 159 -6.48 12.16 -5.97
CA HIS A 159 -6.68 12.32 -4.53
C HIS A 159 -5.94 11.24 -3.73
N PHE A 160 -6.03 9.98 -4.16
CA PHE A 160 -5.32 8.88 -3.52
C PHE A 160 -3.80 9.05 -3.59
N VAL A 161 -3.27 9.31 -4.79
CA VAL A 161 -1.82 9.50 -4.98
C VAL A 161 -1.35 10.68 -4.13
N PHE A 162 -2.06 11.80 -4.14
CA PHE A 162 -1.69 12.97 -3.35
C PHE A 162 -1.69 12.68 -1.85
N LYS A 163 -2.66 11.89 -1.35
CA LYS A 163 -2.70 11.43 0.04
C LYS A 163 -1.46 10.63 0.42
N LEU A 164 -1.04 9.67 -0.42
CA LEU A 164 0.19 8.90 -0.19
C LEU A 164 1.43 9.78 -0.29
N LEU A 165 1.52 10.64 -1.30
CA LEU A 165 2.62 11.57 -1.46
C LEU A 165 2.78 12.45 -0.23
N LYS A 166 1.67 13.04 0.26
CA LYS A 166 1.63 13.86 1.48
C LYS A 166 2.15 13.11 2.69
N ALA A 167 1.85 11.83 2.83
CA ALA A 167 2.42 11.03 3.89
C ALA A 167 3.93 10.81 3.69
N LEU A 168 4.38 10.63 2.46
CA LEU A 168 5.79 10.43 2.08
C LEU A 168 6.58 11.75 1.93
N SER A 169 6.17 12.82 2.61
CA SER A 169 6.76 14.16 2.43
C SER A 169 8.21 14.30 2.87
N ASN A 170 8.78 13.33 3.60
CA ASN A 170 10.15 13.42 4.16
C ASN A 170 11.12 12.40 3.56
N VAL A 171 10.71 11.68 2.49
CA VAL A 171 11.55 10.63 1.90
C VAL A 171 12.79 11.22 1.21
N GLU A 172 13.91 10.49 1.26
CA GLU A 172 15.11 10.85 0.51
C GLU A 172 15.06 10.38 -0.95
N LYS A 173 14.40 9.24 -1.17
CA LYS A 173 14.17 8.64 -2.48
C LYS A 173 12.68 8.39 -2.67
N LEU A 174 12.15 8.92 -3.77
CA LEU A 174 10.77 8.69 -4.19
C LEU A 174 10.76 8.13 -5.61
N SER A 175 10.11 6.98 -5.79
CA SER A 175 9.77 6.41 -7.10
C SER A 175 8.27 6.58 -7.33
N ILE A 176 7.90 7.13 -8.49
CA ILE A 176 6.51 7.26 -8.91
C ILE A 176 6.37 6.97 -10.40
N THR A 177 5.20 6.47 -10.80
CA THR A 177 4.84 6.25 -12.20
C THR A 177 4.39 7.54 -12.89
N ASP A 178 4.52 7.60 -14.21
CA ASP A 178 4.02 8.71 -15.03
C ASP A 178 2.51 8.92 -14.84
N PHE A 179 1.76 7.82 -14.70
CA PHE A 179 0.32 7.87 -14.47
C PHE A 179 0.00 8.55 -13.13
N ALA A 180 0.69 8.17 -12.05
CA ALA A 180 0.52 8.80 -10.74
C ALA A 180 0.78 10.33 -10.79
N VAL A 181 1.78 10.76 -11.57
CA VAL A 181 2.05 12.18 -11.81
C VAL A 181 0.91 12.85 -12.57
N GLN A 182 0.41 12.21 -13.64
CA GLN A 182 -0.68 12.73 -14.46
C GLN A 182 -1.96 12.95 -13.65
N VAL A 183 -2.41 11.95 -12.90
CA VAL A 183 -3.67 12.05 -12.11
C VAL A 183 -3.58 13.10 -11.01
N CYS A 184 -2.39 13.29 -10.41
CA CYS A 184 -2.15 14.40 -9.49
C CYS A 184 -2.27 15.78 -10.16
N MET A 185 -1.81 15.93 -11.42
CA MET A 185 -1.93 17.19 -12.16
C MET A 185 -3.37 17.50 -12.60
N VAL A 186 -4.19 16.48 -12.78
CA VAL A 186 -5.63 16.63 -13.08
C VAL A 186 -6.38 17.07 -11.82
N SER A 187 -6.08 16.42 -10.69
CA SER A 187 -6.77 16.67 -9.41
C SER A 187 -6.36 17.96 -8.72
N TYR A 188 -5.11 18.40 -8.91
CA TYR A 188 -4.55 19.59 -8.28
C TYR A 188 -3.84 20.46 -9.31
N SER A 189 -3.88 21.79 -9.14
CA SER A 189 -3.17 22.70 -10.06
C SER A 189 -1.68 22.35 -10.15
N ARG A 190 -1.10 22.41 -11.36
CA ARG A 190 0.34 22.13 -11.62
C ARG A 190 1.29 22.80 -10.61
N HIS A 191 0.95 24.00 -10.16
CA HIS A 191 1.73 24.75 -9.18
C HIS A 191 1.79 24.06 -7.81
N ALA A 192 0.70 23.43 -7.36
CA ALA A 192 0.65 22.76 -6.06
C ALA A 192 1.55 21.53 -6.02
N LEU A 193 1.66 20.77 -7.12
CA LEU A 193 2.51 19.58 -7.20
C LEU A 193 4.00 19.95 -7.33
N ILE A 194 4.32 20.99 -8.10
CA ILE A 194 5.69 21.51 -8.22
C ILE A 194 6.18 22.05 -6.87
N ILE A 195 5.37 22.88 -6.20
CA ILE A 195 5.69 23.36 -4.84
C ILE A 195 5.84 22.18 -3.88
N TYR A 196 4.99 21.15 -3.99
CA TYR A 196 5.08 19.97 -3.14
C TYR A 196 6.43 19.25 -3.30
N ILE A 197 6.87 19.04 -4.54
CA ILE A 197 8.15 18.38 -4.85
C ILE A 197 9.34 19.26 -4.43
N ASP A 198 9.29 20.56 -4.69
CA ASP A 198 10.40 21.49 -4.43
C ASP A 198 10.55 21.83 -2.93
N SER A 199 9.45 21.92 -2.18
CA SER A 199 9.47 22.32 -0.76
C SER A 199 9.99 21.26 0.21
N HIS A 200 10.06 20.00 -0.21
CA HIS A 200 10.32 18.87 0.69
C HIS A 200 11.75 18.30 0.61
N SER A 201 12.70 19.02 -0.01
CA SER A 201 14.11 18.60 -0.07
C SER A 201 14.31 17.18 -0.63
N LEU A 202 13.45 16.76 -1.56
CA LEU A 202 13.54 15.45 -2.21
C LEU A 202 14.89 15.36 -2.95
N LYS A 203 15.83 14.58 -2.42
CA LYS A 203 17.18 14.43 -2.98
C LYS A 203 17.17 13.71 -4.33
N CYS A 204 16.14 12.91 -4.60
CA CYS A 204 15.98 12.17 -5.84
C CYS A 204 14.51 11.80 -6.08
N VAL A 205 13.87 12.43 -7.08
CA VAL A 205 12.64 11.91 -7.68
C VAL A 205 13.06 11.06 -8.88
N ILE A 206 12.84 9.76 -8.78
CA ILE A 206 13.00 8.85 -9.92
C ILE A 206 11.61 8.72 -10.55
N LEU A 207 11.42 9.38 -11.69
CA LEU A 207 10.31 9.06 -12.57
C LEU A 207 10.66 7.75 -13.27
N VAL A 208 9.92 6.69 -12.93
CA VAL A 208 10.00 5.43 -13.68
C VAL A 208 8.99 5.53 -14.82
N VAL A 209 9.51 5.95 -15.97
CA VAL A 209 8.74 6.00 -17.21
C VAL A 209 8.64 4.57 -17.74
N HIS A 210 7.52 3.90 -17.48
CA HIS A 210 7.20 2.63 -18.13
C HIS A 210 6.74 2.91 -19.56
N ILE A 211 7.69 3.21 -20.46
CA ILE A 211 7.44 3.07 -21.90
C ILE A 211 7.52 1.58 -22.18
N THR A 212 6.41 1.02 -22.65
CA THR A 212 6.34 -0.33 -23.23
C THR A 212 7.54 -0.56 -24.15
N GLY A 213 8.57 -1.26 -23.65
CA GLY A 213 9.71 -1.74 -24.43
C GLY A 213 11.09 -1.08 -24.21
N SER A 214 11.28 -0.05 -23.38
CA SER A 214 12.64 0.41 -23.04
C SER A 214 12.70 1.21 -21.74
N MET A 215 13.34 0.68 -20.69
CA MET A 215 13.64 1.42 -19.47
C MET A 215 14.54 2.62 -19.77
N ARG A 216 14.09 3.83 -19.43
CA ARG A 216 14.94 5.02 -19.31
C ARG A 216 14.71 5.64 -17.93
N TYR A 217 15.77 5.75 -17.14
CA TYR A 217 15.75 6.44 -15.87
C TYR A 217 16.02 7.93 -16.11
N THR A 218 15.09 8.79 -15.71
CA THR A 218 15.31 10.23 -15.68
C THR A 218 15.48 10.67 -14.23
N LYS A 219 16.73 10.95 -13.84
CA LYS A 219 17.02 11.55 -12.54
C LYS A 219 16.69 13.04 -12.62
N PHE A 220 15.62 13.47 -11.95
CA PHE A 220 15.35 14.89 -11.80
C PHE A 220 16.24 15.44 -10.67
N ASN A 221 17.09 16.42 -11.00
CA ASN A 221 17.95 17.08 -10.03
C ASN A 221 17.31 18.45 -9.73
N PRO A 222 16.77 18.71 -8.53
CA PRO A 222 15.98 19.91 -8.23
C PRO A 222 16.80 21.21 -8.16
N GLY A 223 18.00 21.25 -8.73
CA GLY A 223 18.90 22.40 -8.75
C GLY A 223 18.73 23.34 -9.94
N PHE A 224 17.74 23.15 -10.83
CA PHE A 224 17.49 24.06 -11.94
C PHE A 224 16.43 25.09 -11.58
N SER A 225 16.88 26.25 -11.09
CA SER A 225 16.13 27.49 -11.17
C SER A 225 15.95 27.86 -12.65
N PHE A 226 14.71 27.82 -13.15
CA PHE A 226 14.39 28.55 -14.37
C PHE A 226 14.37 30.03 -14.02
N VAL A 227 15.47 30.72 -14.35
CA VAL A 227 15.50 32.18 -14.42
C VAL A 227 14.72 32.56 -15.67
N GLN A 228 13.52 33.08 -15.40
CA GLN A 228 12.64 33.98 -16.17
C GLN A 228 12.28 33.62 -17.63
#